data_AF-A0A1V3X9N1-F1
#
_entry.id   AF-A0A1V3X9N1-F1
#
_cell.length_a   1.000
_cell.length_b   1.000
_cell.length_c   1.000
_cell.angle_alpha   90.00
_cell.angle_beta   90.00
_cell.angle_gamma   90.00
#
_symmetry.space_group_name_H-M   'P 1'
#
loop_
_entity.id
_entity.type
_entity.pdbx_description
1 polymer ?
#
loop_
_entity_poly.entity_id
_entity_poly.type
_entity_poly.pdbx_seq_one_letter_code
_entity_poly.pdbx_strand_id
1 'polypeptide(L)'
;MTGWFTRLPVAPRSARAAAALLNNQPRVVAVLESRLGRVGTDLALSASTAVASGLSQSVGTPLLNLAQRGLQLSEAAAHRQRWRAREPELASPDRPQAPVVPVISSAGPDSHAPRHNWAATAAGDASHIVVDGAIDAAIDTAKGSMAGPVETYVDQAANGSAVAAVGALLAGGGPAEAGEAILAGVPKAAHLGRQSFATILGRGLANSGQLILDPGALRRLDRVKVVVIDGAALRGDHRAVLRARGDEPGWDDDRVYEVADALLHGEEAPEPDPDELPATGARLKWVRAQGSSAAPAQGLERADLIVDGEAVGSVDVGWEVDPYAIALLQTAHRTGARVVLRHVAGTEDLAASVGATHPPGTPLLRLVRELRADRGPVLLITALHRDFASTDTLAALAIADIGVALDDPRAATPWTADIITGTDLAAAVRILSALPVARSASESAVRLAQGGTTLAGLLLVTGDPRRTTNPLSLRRWFNPSMPLPQPLWCRARSRPARCCGCPIPPRNR
;
A
#
# COMPACT_ATOMS: atom_id res chain seq x y z
N MET A 1 -28.15 22.36 -2.18
CA MET A 1 -29.56 22.51 -2.61
C MET A 1 -30.36 23.46 -1.72
N THR A 2 -29.98 23.72 -0.47
CA THR A 2 -30.71 24.60 0.47
C THR A 2 -30.60 26.11 0.21
N GLY A 3 -29.59 26.59 -0.52
CA GLY A 3 -29.44 28.01 -0.84
C GLY A 3 -30.40 28.56 -1.93
N TRP A 4 -31.25 27.72 -2.50
CA TRP A 4 -32.19 28.14 -3.55
C TRP A 4 -33.47 28.75 -2.98
N PHE A 5 -33.86 28.37 -1.76
CA PHE A 5 -35.11 28.81 -1.12
C PHE A 5 -34.98 30.08 -0.27
N THR A 6 -33.76 30.53 0.02
CA THR A 6 -33.53 31.76 0.80
C THR A 6 -32.76 32.76 -0.03
N ARG A 7 -33.35 33.94 -0.30
CA ARG A 7 -32.67 35.11 -0.87
C ARG A 7 -31.65 35.66 0.14
N LEU A 8 -30.56 34.94 0.36
CA LEU A 8 -29.45 35.44 1.16
C LEU A 8 -28.60 36.38 0.28
N PRO A 9 -28.29 37.60 0.78
CA PRO A 9 -27.45 38.53 0.05
C PRO A 9 -26.05 37.92 -0.18
N VAL A 10 -25.54 38.11 -1.40
CA VAL A 10 -24.20 37.70 -1.82
C VAL A 10 -23.18 38.40 -0.91
N ALA A 11 -22.46 37.64 -0.08
CA ALA A 11 -21.46 38.21 0.84
C ALA A 11 -20.43 39.09 0.08
N PRO A 12 -19.98 40.22 0.68
CA PRO A 12 -18.97 41.10 0.07
C PRO A 12 -17.65 40.36 -0.21
N ARG A 13 -16.93 40.76 -1.26
CA ARG A 13 -15.71 40.08 -1.75
C ARG A 13 -14.64 39.89 -0.67
N SER A 14 -14.53 40.82 0.27
CA SER A 14 -13.63 40.77 1.43
C SER A 14 -13.90 39.58 2.36
N ALA A 15 -15.15 39.18 2.55
CA ALA A 15 -15.52 38.04 3.39
C ALA A 15 -15.17 36.68 2.75
N ARG A 16 -15.23 36.57 1.41
CA ARG A 16 -14.77 35.37 0.68
C ARG A 16 -13.26 35.21 0.72
N ALA A 17 -12.54 36.32 0.59
CA ALA A 17 -11.08 36.35 0.67
C ALA A 17 -10.57 35.99 2.07
N ALA A 18 -11.21 36.50 3.12
CA ALA A 18 -10.87 36.16 4.49
C ALA A 18 -11.07 34.65 4.77
N ALA A 19 -12.19 34.06 4.34
CA ALA A 19 -12.46 32.64 4.50
C ALA A 19 -11.49 31.73 3.70
N ALA A 20 -11.07 32.17 2.52
CA ALA A 20 -10.08 31.48 1.68
C ALA A 20 -8.67 31.49 2.32
N LEU A 21 -8.24 32.64 2.85
CA LEU A 21 -6.94 32.79 3.52
C LEU A 21 -6.88 32.02 4.84
N LEU A 22 -7.99 31.99 5.60
CA LEU A 22 -8.10 31.23 6.85
C LEU A 22 -7.99 29.71 6.64
N ASN A 23 -8.51 29.17 5.53
CA ASN A 23 -8.56 27.72 5.29
C ASN A 23 -7.26 27.13 4.70
N ASN A 24 -6.34 27.95 4.19
CA ASN A 24 -5.17 27.47 3.44
C ASN A 24 -3.80 27.92 4.00
N GLN A 25 -3.76 28.59 5.16
CA GLN A 25 -2.49 28.94 5.81
C GLN A 25 -2.07 27.87 6.84
N PRO A 26 -0.89 27.23 6.66
CA PRO A 26 -0.43 26.16 7.56
C PRO A 26 -0.30 26.61 9.02
N ARG A 27 0.04 27.88 9.27
CA ARG A 27 0.16 28.46 10.62
C ARG A 27 -1.19 28.62 11.32
N VAL A 28 -2.26 28.93 10.58
CA VAL A 28 -3.62 29.07 11.12
C VAL A 28 -4.20 27.69 11.44
N VAL A 29 -3.95 26.71 10.57
CA VAL A 29 -4.30 25.31 10.81
C VAL A 29 -3.58 24.76 12.04
N ALA A 30 -2.27 25.04 12.20
CA ALA A 30 -1.52 24.62 13.40
C ALA A 30 -2.04 25.28 14.70
N VAL A 31 -2.49 26.53 14.65
CA VAL A 31 -3.11 27.23 15.79
C VAL A 31 -4.52 26.72 16.09
N LEU A 32 -5.29 26.36 15.05
CA LEU A 32 -6.59 25.70 15.22
C LEU A 32 -6.43 24.29 15.79
N GLU A 33 -5.48 23.50 15.27
CA GLU A 33 -5.15 22.16 15.77
C GLU A 33 -4.71 22.19 17.24
N SER A 34 -3.95 23.20 17.67
CA SER A 34 -3.52 23.33 19.07
C SER A 34 -4.64 23.73 20.03
N ARG A 35 -5.73 24.33 19.54
CA ARG A 35 -6.87 24.78 20.37
C ARG A 35 -8.12 23.90 20.28
N LEU A 36 -8.40 23.30 19.12
CA LEU A 36 -9.61 22.53 18.83
C LEU A 36 -9.34 21.03 18.66
N GLY A 37 -8.07 20.62 18.60
CA GLY A 37 -7.67 19.29 18.17
C GLY A 37 -7.94 19.06 16.68
N ARG A 38 -7.30 18.04 16.10
CA ARG A 38 -7.35 17.76 14.64
C ARG A 38 -8.77 17.57 14.10
N VAL A 39 -9.60 16.80 14.82
CA VAL A 39 -10.99 16.51 14.42
C VAL A 39 -11.85 17.78 14.48
N GLY A 40 -11.65 18.64 15.48
CA GLY A 40 -12.32 19.93 15.59
C GLY A 40 -11.90 20.90 14.48
N THR A 41 -10.61 20.92 14.14
CA THR A 41 -10.08 21.69 13.00
C THR A 41 -10.64 21.20 11.67
N ASP A 42 -10.69 19.89 11.43
CA ASP A 42 -11.28 19.31 10.22
C ASP A 42 -12.78 19.62 10.08
N LEU A 43 -13.52 19.60 11.19
CA LEU A 43 -14.93 20.01 11.25
C LEU A 43 -15.10 21.51 10.98
N ALA A 44 -14.27 22.35 11.59
CA ALA A 44 -14.30 23.80 11.39
C ALA A 44 -13.91 24.21 9.97
N LEU A 45 -12.87 23.59 9.40
CA LEU A 45 -12.45 23.78 8.00
C LEU A 45 -13.52 23.26 7.03
N SER A 46 -14.13 22.11 7.32
CA SER A 46 -15.25 21.57 6.53
C SER A 46 -16.47 22.48 6.57
N ALA A 47 -16.84 22.99 7.75
CA ALA A 47 -17.96 23.93 7.93
C ALA A 47 -17.69 25.27 7.23
N SER A 48 -16.48 25.81 7.38
CA SER A 48 -16.05 27.06 6.73
C SER A 48 -16.04 26.92 5.21
N THR A 49 -15.56 25.80 4.69
CA THR A 49 -15.62 25.48 3.25
C THR A 49 -17.06 25.33 2.77
N ALA A 50 -17.94 24.71 3.57
CA ALA A 50 -19.36 24.58 3.25
C ALA A 50 -20.08 25.95 3.22
N VAL A 51 -19.80 26.84 4.18
CA VAL A 51 -20.33 28.20 4.24
C VAL A 51 -19.81 29.04 3.06
N ALA A 52 -18.50 29.00 2.78
CA ALA A 52 -17.90 29.69 1.64
C ALA A 52 -18.46 29.21 0.29
N SER A 53 -18.75 27.90 0.17
CA SER A 53 -19.37 27.30 -1.01
C SER A 53 -20.86 27.66 -1.14
N GLY A 54 -21.58 27.74 -0.02
CA GLY A 54 -22.98 28.19 0.02
C GLY A 54 -23.14 29.65 -0.41
N LEU A 55 -22.17 30.51 -0.07
CA LEU A 55 -22.16 31.94 -0.38
C LEU A 55 -21.67 32.27 -1.81
N SER A 56 -21.11 31.31 -2.55
CA SER A 56 -20.56 31.53 -3.90
C SER A 56 -21.51 31.15 -5.05
N GLN A 57 -22.68 30.57 -4.75
CA GLN A 57 -23.64 30.03 -5.75
C GLN A 57 -22.99 29.08 -6.79
N SER A 58 -21.80 28.52 -6.50
CA SER A 58 -21.12 27.59 -7.41
C SER A 58 -21.64 26.16 -7.20
N VAL A 59 -22.13 25.54 -8.27
CA VAL A 59 -22.72 24.18 -8.21
C VAL A 59 -21.63 23.11 -8.31
N GLY A 60 -20.50 23.41 -8.97
CA GLY A 60 -19.46 22.43 -9.28
C GLY A 60 -18.66 21.92 -8.07
N THR A 61 -18.19 22.81 -7.19
CA THR A 61 -17.35 22.43 -6.04
C THR A 61 -18.08 21.57 -5.01
N PRO A 62 -19.34 21.87 -4.62
CA PRO A 62 -20.11 21.01 -3.72
C PRO A 62 -20.39 19.63 -4.30
N LEU A 63 -20.74 19.52 -5.59
CA LEU A 63 -20.96 18.24 -6.25
C LEU A 63 -19.69 17.39 -6.29
N LEU A 64 -18.55 18.02 -6.59
CA LEU A 64 -17.25 17.34 -6.60
C LEU A 64 -16.87 16.84 -5.20
N ASN A 65 -17.07 17.68 -4.17
CA ASN A 65 -16.84 17.28 -2.78
C ASN A 65 -17.78 16.14 -2.35
N LEU A 66 -19.05 16.17 -2.78
CA LEU A 66 -20.01 15.10 -2.52
C LEU A 66 -19.57 13.79 -3.19
N ALA A 67 -19.15 13.85 -4.45
CA ALA A 67 -18.65 12.69 -5.17
C ALA A 67 -17.39 12.10 -4.50
N GLN A 68 -16.45 12.96 -4.10
CA GLN A 68 -15.25 12.55 -3.38
C GLN A 68 -15.60 11.87 -2.04
N ARG A 69 -16.47 12.49 -1.23
CA ARG A 69 -16.90 11.91 0.05
C ARG A 69 -17.66 10.60 -0.14
N GLY A 70 -18.53 10.52 -1.16
CA GLY A 70 -19.23 9.28 -1.51
C GLY A 70 -18.28 8.15 -1.89
N LEU A 71 -17.22 8.46 -2.65
CA LEU A 71 -16.15 7.52 -2.97
C LEU A 71 -15.43 7.04 -1.70
N GLN A 72 -15.01 7.95 -0.82
CA GLN A 72 -14.36 7.61 0.45
C GLN A 72 -15.26 6.75 1.36
N LEU A 73 -16.54 7.10 1.47
CA LEU A 73 -17.55 6.31 2.20
C LEU A 73 -17.65 4.88 1.65
N SER A 74 -17.69 4.73 0.33
CA SER A 74 -17.78 3.41 -0.32
C SER A 74 -16.51 2.56 -0.15
N GLU A 75 -15.33 3.18 -0.09
CA GLU A 75 -14.08 2.50 0.23
C GLU A 75 -14.05 2.04 1.68
N ALA A 76 -14.35 2.95 2.62
CA ALA A 76 -14.40 2.63 4.04
C ALA A 76 -15.42 1.52 4.34
N ALA A 77 -16.58 1.53 3.67
CA ALA A 77 -17.58 0.48 3.79
C ALA A 77 -17.05 -0.88 3.32
N ALA A 78 -16.38 -0.93 2.16
CA ALA A 78 -15.81 -2.17 1.63
C ALA A 78 -14.69 -2.71 2.53
N HIS A 79 -13.79 -1.85 3.01
CA HIS A 79 -12.72 -2.25 3.92
C HIS A 79 -13.28 -2.76 5.25
N ARG A 80 -14.29 -2.07 5.82
CA ARG A 80 -14.94 -2.50 7.07
C ARG A 80 -15.67 -3.83 6.91
N GLN A 81 -16.37 -4.03 5.79
CA GLN A 81 -17.01 -5.31 5.49
C GLN A 81 -15.97 -6.42 5.39
N ARG A 82 -14.84 -6.17 4.72
CA ARG A 82 -13.78 -7.16 4.59
C ARG A 82 -13.09 -7.46 5.91
N TRP A 83 -12.82 -6.44 6.73
CA TRP A 83 -12.32 -6.61 8.10
C TRP A 83 -13.23 -7.53 8.90
N ARG A 84 -14.54 -7.24 8.98
CA ARG A 84 -15.51 -8.06 9.73
C ARG A 84 -15.55 -9.52 9.26
N ALA A 85 -15.34 -9.76 7.97
CA ALA A 85 -15.34 -11.11 7.42
C ALA A 85 -14.05 -11.89 7.78
N ARG A 86 -12.91 -11.19 7.90
CA ARG A 86 -11.58 -11.81 8.09
C ARG A 86 -11.08 -11.78 9.53
N GLU A 87 -11.57 -10.86 10.35
CA GLU A 87 -11.20 -10.68 11.75
C GLU A 87 -11.23 -11.99 12.55
N PRO A 88 -12.26 -12.86 12.44
CA PRO A 88 -12.26 -14.12 13.20
C PRO A 88 -11.11 -15.07 12.84
N GLU A 89 -10.69 -15.09 11.57
CA GLU A 89 -9.58 -15.92 11.09
C GLU A 89 -8.22 -15.33 11.47
N LEU A 90 -8.10 -14.00 11.40
CA LEU A 90 -6.84 -13.28 11.64
C LEU A 90 -6.54 -13.09 13.13
N ALA A 91 -7.57 -12.93 13.96
CA ALA A 91 -7.46 -12.77 15.40
C ALA A 91 -7.82 -14.07 16.16
N SER A 92 -7.83 -15.22 15.47
CA SER A 92 -8.08 -16.51 16.11
C SER A 92 -7.03 -16.78 17.20
N PRO A 93 -7.43 -17.21 18.41
CA PRO A 93 -6.50 -17.60 19.46
C PRO A 93 -5.67 -18.83 19.09
N ASP A 94 -6.14 -19.66 18.15
CA ASP A 94 -5.44 -20.86 17.68
C ASP A 94 -4.28 -20.52 16.71
N ARG A 95 -4.21 -19.27 16.27
CA ARG A 95 -3.18 -18.82 15.34
C ARG A 95 -1.86 -18.61 16.08
N PRO A 96 -0.72 -19.07 15.51
CA PRO A 96 0.58 -18.81 16.11
C PRO A 96 0.78 -17.31 16.34
N GLN A 97 1.24 -16.94 17.53
CA GLN A 97 1.47 -15.53 17.85
C GLN A 97 2.90 -15.14 17.44
N ALA A 98 3.03 -13.98 16.80
CA ALA A 98 4.35 -13.42 16.55
C ALA A 98 5.01 -13.06 17.89
N PRO A 99 6.32 -13.31 18.06
CA PRO A 99 7.04 -12.82 19.23
C PRO A 99 6.89 -11.30 19.32
N VAL A 100 6.56 -10.80 20.51
CA VAL A 100 6.36 -9.38 20.76
C VAL A 100 7.64 -8.62 20.41
N VAL A 101 7.57 -7.79 19.37
CA VAL A 101 8.63 -6.84 19.04
C VAL A 101 8.34 -5.56 19.82
N PRO A 102 9.13 -5.18 20.82
CA PRO A 102 9.19 -3.78 21.20
C PRO A 102 9.73 -3.05 19.98
N VAL A 103 8.87 -2.34 19.24
CA VAL A 103 9.35 -1.38 18.26
C VAL A 103 10.01 -0.29 19.07
N ILE A 104 11.32 -0.43 19.31
CA ILE A 104 12.09 0.53 20.09
C ILE A 104 12.06 1.84 19.32
N SER A 105 11.18 2.73 19.75
CA SER A 105 11.10 4.08 19.27
C SER A 105 12.44 4.76 19.53
N SER A 106 13.06 5.29 18.50
CA SER A 106 14.13 6.28 18.63
C SER A 106 13.60 7.67 18.99
N ALA A 107 12.29 7.82 19.24
CA ALA A 107 11.70 9.07 19.71
C ALA A 107 11.86 9.15 21.24
N GLY A 108 12.58 10.17 21.70
CA GLY A 108 12.76 10.46 23.12
C GLY A 108 11.45 10.79 23.84
N PRO A 109 11.50 10.93 25.18
CA PRO A 109 10.35 11.00 26.10
C PRO A 109 9.34 12.13 25.86
N ASP A 110 9.60 13.06 24.93
CA ASP A 110 8.77 14.24 24.68
C ASP A 110 7.88 14.15 23.42
N SER A 111 7.75 12.99 22.77
CA SER A 111 6.98 12.89 21.52
C SER A 111 5.49 12.58 21.73
N HIS A 112 4.67 13.63 21.64
CA HIS A 112 3.25 13.73 21.20
C HIS A 112 2.22 12.68 21.68
N ALA A 113 1.16 13.19 22.32
CA ALA A 113 0.04 12.41 22.82
C ALA A 113 -0.67 11.54 21.75
N PRO A 114 -1.11 10.31 22.09
CA PRO A 114 -1.71 9.35 21.17
C PRO A 114 -3.03 9.86 20.56
N ARG A 115 -3.27 9.49 19.29
CA ARG A 115 -4.40 10.00 18.48
C ARG A 115 -5.67 9.14 18.52
N HIS A 116 -5.61 7.95 19.12
CA HIS A 116 -6.76 7.05 19.25
C HIS A 116 -6.79 6.43 20.66
N ASN A 117 -7.90 6.62 21.36
CA ASN A 117 -8.19 5.89 22.59
C ASN A 117 -8.74 4.51 22.20
N TRP A 118 -7.91 3.48 22.27
CA TRP A 118 -8.37 2.10 22.19
C TRP A 118 -8.88 1.64 23.56
N ALA A 119 -10.08 1.04 23.58
CA ALA A 119 -10.74 0.60 24.81
C ALA A 119 -9.92 -0.43 25.60
N ALA A 120 -9.07 -1.23 24.93
CA ALA A 120 -8.18 -2.18 25.57
C ALA A 120 -7.13 -1.50 26.47
N THR A 121 -6.60 -0.34 26.04
CA THR A 121 -5.64 0.46 26.82
C THR A 121 -6.30 1.08 28.06
N ALA A 122 -7.59 1.44 27.96
CA ALA A 122 -8.37 1.96 29.09
C ALA A 122 -8.83 0.87 30.07
N ALA A 123 -8.89 -0.39 29.62
CA ALA A 123 -9.32 -1.54 30.41
C ALA A 123 -8.18 -2.18 31.24
N GLY A 124 -6.92 -1.77 31.03
CA GLY A 124 -5.78 -2.32 31.75
C GLY A 124 -5.41 -3.77 31.40
N ASP A 125 -6.09 -4.36 30.42
CA ASP A 125 -5.79 -5.70 29.92
C ASP A 125 -4.61 -5.66 28.95
N ALA A 126 -3.61 -6.50 29.19
CA ALA A 126 -2.41 -6.63 28.38
C ALA A 126 -2.74 -7.29 27.03
N SER A 127 -3.30 -6.52 26.09
CA SER A 127 -3.36 -6.93 24.69
C SER A 127 -2.00 -6.69 24.04
N HIS A 128 -1.32 -7.78 23.70
CA HIS A 128 -0.02 -7.82 23.04
C HIS A 128 -0.08 -7.15 21.66
N ILE A 129 0.99 -6.39 21.31
CA ILE A 129 1.11 -5.43 20.19
C ILE A 129 0.57 -4.03 20.54
N VAL A 130 1.36 -3.29 21.32
CA VAL A 130 1.21 -1.84 21.47
C VAL A 130 2.22 -1.18 20.54
N VAL A 131 1.80 -0.85 19.31
CA VAL A 131 2.48 0.18 18.52
C VAL A 131 1.88 1.50 19.00
N ASP A 132 2.64 2.29 19.75
CA ASP A 132 2.20 3.60 20.23
C ASP A 132 1.76 4.49 19.05
N GLY A 133 0.69 5.28 19.23
CA GLY A 133 0.16 6.14 18.17
C GLY A 133 1.12 7.22 17.69
N ALA A 134 2.12 7.58 18.52
CA ALA A 134 3.23 8.43 18.10
C ALA A 134 4.19 7.71 17.14
N ILE A 135 4.43 6.41 17.36
CA ILE A 135 5.25 5.54 16.49
C ILE A 135 4.53 5.32 15.16
N ASP A 136 3.22 5.05 15.18
CA ASP A 136 2.41 4.88 13.97
C ASP A 136 2.39 6.16 13.12
N ALA A 137 2.20 7.33 13.76
CA ALA A 137 2.26 8.62 13.07
C ALA A 137 3.65 8.95 12.51
N ALA A 138 4.73 8.60 13.23
CA ALA A 138 6.10 8.80 12.76
C ALA A 138 6.43 7.86 11.58
N ILE A 139 5.98 6.60 11.64
CA ILE A 139 6.10 5.63 10.56
C ILE A 139 5.35 6.11 9.33
N ASP A 140 4.09 6.53 9.46
CA ASP A 140 3.29 7.01 8.31
C ASP A 140 3.87 8.30 7.70
N THR A 141 4.34 9.23 8.54
CA THR A 141 5.02 10.45 8.07
C THR A 141 6.31 10.10 7.32
N ALA A 142 7.07 9.11 7.81
CA ALA A 142 8.25 8.62 7.11
C ALA A 142 7.84 7.97 5.78
N LYS A 143 6.90 7.02 5.74
CA LYS A 143 6.42 6.34 4.52
C LYS A 143 5.91 7.32 3.44
N GLY A 144 5.41 8.49 3.85
CA GLY A 144 4.91 9.54 2.95
C GLY A 144 5.95 10.58 2.49
N SER A 145 7.19 10.56 2.97
CA SER A 145 8.13 11.69 2.86
C SER A 145 8.68 11.96 1.45
N MET A 146 8.54 11.01 0.52
CA MET A 146 9.09 11.12 -0.84
C MET A 146 8.05 11.61 -1.85
N ALA A 147 8.41 12.62 -2.64
CA ALA A 147 7.51 13.25 -3.60
C ALA A 147 7.14 12.32 -4.78
N GLY A 148 5.83 12.17 -5.02
CA GLY A 148 5.30 11.60 -6.26
C GLY A 148 4.98 12.68 -7.30
N PRO A 149 4.39 12.33 -8.46
CA PRO A 149 4.07 13.28 -9.52
C PRO A 149 3.19 14.46 -9.05
N VAL A 150 2.24 14.19 -8.15
CA VAL A 150 1.37 15.23 -7.59
C VAL A 150 2.14 16.14 -6.67
N GLU A 151 2.96 15.60 -5.76
CA GLU A 151 3.80 16.37 -4.85
C GLU A 151 4.79 17.26 -5.61
N THR A 152 5.46 16.73 -6.64
CA THR A 152 6.34 17.53 -7.50
C THR A 152 5.60 18.70 -8.15
N TYR A 153 4.36 18.48 -8.61
CA TYR A 153 3.55 19.56 -9.16
C TYR A 153 3.09 20.55 -8.09
N VAL A 154 2.72 20.09 -6.89
CA VAL A 154 2.39 20.96 -5.75
C VAL A 154 3.56 21.89 -5.45
N ASP A 155 4.78 21.37 -5.38
CA ASP A 155 5.97 22.17 -5.08
C ASP A 155 6.25 23.21 -6.18
N GLN A 156 6.12 22.81 -7.45
CA GLN A 156 6.25 23.73 -8.59
C GLN A 156 5.15 24.81 -8.60
N ALA A 157 3.91 24.42 -8.34
CA ALA A 157 2.76 25.31 -8.32
C ALA A 157 2.77 26.26 -7.11
N ALA A 158 3.26 25.81 -5.95
CA ALA A 158 3.45 26.63 -4.76
C ALA A 158 4.45 27.76 -5.03
N ASN A 159 5.59 27.44 -5.67
CA ASN A 159 6.58 28.45 -6.07
C ASN A 159 6.00 29.45 -7.08
N GLY A 160 5.26 28.97 -8.08
CA GLY A 160 4.64 29.84 -9.09
C GLY A 160 3.52 30.73 -8.53
N SER A 161 2.66 30.19 -7.67
CA SER A 161 1.55 30.94 -7.06
C SER A 161 2.00 31.96 -6.02
N ALA A 162 3.10 31.70 -5.30
CA ALA A 162 3.72 32.68 -4.41
C ALA A 162 4.23 33.91 -5.20
N VAL A 163 4.91 33.69 -6.33
CA VAL A 163 5.37 34.79 -7.21
C VAL A 163 4.18 35.58 -7.77
N ALA A 164 3.13 34.89 -8.23
CA ALA A 164 1.92 35.53 -8.74
C ALA A 164 1.20 36.36 -7.66
N ALA A 165 1.11 35.84 -6.42
CA ALA A 165 0.49 36.55 -5.31
C ALA A 165 1.27 37.82 -4.93
N VAL A 166 2.61 37.76 -4.89
CA VAL A 166 3.46 38.93 -4.66
C VAL A 166 3.32 39.94 -5.80
N GLY A 167 3.32 39.49 -7.06
CA GLY A 167 3.11 40.35 -8.22
C GLY A 167 1.76 41.08 -8.19
N ALA A 168 0.70 40.38 -7.81
CA ALA A 168 -0.63 40.98 -7.66
C ALA A 168 -0.66 42.06 -6.56
N LEU A 169 -0.01 41.83 -5.42
CA LEU A 169 0.11 42.83 -4.35
C LEU A 169 0.93 44.05 -4.79
N LEU A 170 2.05 43.83 -5.48
CA LEU A 170 2.91 44.90 -5.98
C LEU A 170 2.26 45.73 -7.10
N ALA A 171 1.35 45.12 -7.88
CA ALA A 171 0.56 45.81 -8.91
C ALA A 171 -0.63 46.61 -8.34
N GLY A 172 -0.73 46.77 -7.02
CA GLY A 172 -1.80 47.51 -6.36
C GLY A 172 -3.05 46.67 -6.04
N GLY A 173 -2.97 45.34 -6.20
CA GLY A 173 -4.04 44.42 -5.85
C GLY A 173 -4.20 44.24 -4.33
N GLY A 174 -5.43 43.96 -3.90
CA GLY A 174 -5.77 43.72 -2.50
C GLY A 174 -5.48 42.28 -2.03
N PRO A 175 -5.57 42.00 -0.72
CA PRO A 175 -5.36 40.66 -0.15
C PRO A 175 -6.32 39.59 -0.72
N ALA A 176 -7.45 40.01 -1.30
CA ALA A 176 -8.39 39.13 -2.00
C ALA A 176 -7.80 38.56 -3.31
N GLU A 177 -7.13 39.38 -4.11
CA GLU A 177 -6.53 38.95 -5.38
C GLU A 177 -5.30 38.07 -5.14
N ALA A 178 -4.53 38.35 -4.09
CA ALA A 178 -3.45 37.48 -3.64
C ALA A 178 -3.94 36.10 -3.16
N GLY A 179 -5.07 36.05 -2.45
CA GLY A 179 -5.71 34.80 -2.02
C GLY A 179 -6.25 33.96 -3.18
N GLU A 180 -6.81 34.61 -4.21
CA GLU A 180 -7.24 33.93 -5.43
C GLU A 180 -6.06 33.35 -6.23
N ALA A 181 -4.92 34.06 -6.29
CA ALA A 181 -3.68 33.55 -6.90
C ALA A 181 -3.14 32.31 -6.17
N ILE A 182 -3.18 32.28 -4.83
CA ILE A 182 -2.80 31.10 -4.04
C ILE A 182 -3.75 29.94 -4.29
N LEU A 183 -5.07 30.18 -4.29
CA LEU A 183 -6.07 29.14 -4.54
C LEU A 183 -6.01 28.57 -5.96
N ALA A 184 -5.65 29.39 -6.95
CA ALA A 184 -5.44 28.95 -8.33
C ALA A 184 -4.23 28.00 -8.48
N GLY A 185 -3.27 28.08 -7.55
CA GLY A 185 -2.13 27.17 -7.45
C GLY A 185 -2.42 25.84 -6.77
N VAL A 186 -3.58 25.67 -6.12
CA VAL A 186 -3.92 24.41 -5.43
C VAL A 186 -4.29 23.35 -6.48
N PRO A 187 -3.55 22.23 -6.58
CA PRO A 187 -3.72 21.26 -7.64
C PRO A 187 -4.84 20.26 -7.32
N LYS A 188 -6.06 20.78 -7.08
CA LYS A 188 -7.21 19.98 -6.60
C LYS A 188 -7.53 18.82 -7.53
N ALA A 189 -7.44 19.02 -8.85
CA ALA A 189 -7.66 17.96 -9.83
C ALA A 189 -6.60 16.84 -9.74
N ALA A 190 -5.34 17.19 -9.45
CA ALA A 190 -4.26 16.21 -9.28
C ALA A 190 -4.51 15.31 -8.06
N HIS A 191 -4.85 15.90 -6.91
CA HIS A 191 -5.18 15.14 -5.71
C HIS A 191 -6.43 14.27 -5.90
N LEU A 192 -7.49 14.81 -6.51
CA LEU A 192 -8.73 14.07 -6.76
C LEU A 192 -8.53 12.87 -7.68
N GLY A 193 -7.70 13.01 -8.72
CA GLY A 193 -7.39 11.93 -9.64
C GLY A 193 -6.72 10.76 -8.92
N ARG A 194 -5.67 11.04 -8.14
CA ARG A 194 -4.98 10.03 -7.31
C ARG A 194 -5.92 9.38 -6.31
N GLN A 195 -6.68 10.17 -5.56
CA GLN A 195 -7.62 9.65 -4.56
C GLN A 195 -8.71 8.78 -5.18
N SER A 196 -9.24 9.17 -6.34
CA SER A 196 -10.27 8.39 -7.04
C SER A 196 -9.74 7.05 -7.52
N PHE A 197 -8.53 7.03 -8.09
CA PHE A 197 -7.86 5.79 -8.49
C PHE A 197 -7.67 4.86 -7.29
N ALA A 198 -7.04 5.36 -6.21
CA ALA A 198 -6.76 4.58 -5.02
C ALA A 198 -8.04 4.04 -4.36
N THR A 199 -9.10 4.85 -4.29
CA THR A 199 -10.42 4.43 -3.76
C THR A 199 -11.02 3.29 -4.57
N ILE A 200 -11.01 3.40 -5.91
CA ILE A 200 -11.59 2.36 -6.78
C ILE A 200 -10.77 1.07 -6.70
N LEU A 201 -9.45 1.17 -6.68
CA LEU A 201 -8.56 0.03 -6.52
C LEU A 201 -8.75 -0.64 -5.16
N GLY A 202 -8.74 0.12 -4.07
CA GLY A 202 -8.93 -0.40 -2.70
C GLY A 202 -10.26 -1.11 -2.52
N ARG A 203 -11.33 -0.52 -3.04
CA ARG A 203 -12.65 -1.18 -3.07
C ARG A 203 -12.63 -2.47 -3.88
N GLY A 204 -11.99 -2.48 -5.06
CA GLY A 204 -11.85 -3.66 -5.90
C GLY A 204 -11.07 -4.78 -5.20
N LEU A 205 -9.94 -4.43 -4.56
CA LEU A 205 -9.12 -5.36 -3.79
C LEU A 205 -9.88 -5.92 -2.59
N ALA A 206 -10.56 -5.07 -1.81
CA ALA A 206 -11.40 -5.50 -0.68
C ALA A 206 -12.53 -6.43 -1.11
N ASN A 207 -13.22 -6.11 -2.21
CA ASN A 207 -14.27 -6.97 -2.77
C ASN A 207 -13.72 -8.29 -3.32
N SER A 208 -12.46 -8.31 -3.76
CA SER A 208 -11.75 -9.54 -4.18
C SER A 208 -11.09 -10.30 -3.02
N GLY A 209 -11.37 -9.92 -1.77
CA GLY A 209 -10.95 -10.67 -0.58
C GLY A 209 -9.69 -10.16 0.12
N GLN A 210 -9.05 -9.10 -0.37
CA GLN A 210 -7.80 -8.59 0.19
C GLN A 210 -8.09 -7.62 1.34
N LEU A 211 -7.32 -7.68 2.43
CA LEU A 211 -7.49 -6.78 3.56
C LEU A 211 -6.56 -5.58 3.42
N ILE A 212 -7.13 -4.39 3.40
CA ILE A 212 -6.38 -3.13 3.33
C ILE A 212 -6.36 -2.51 4.74
N LEU A 213 -5.22 -2.61 5.43
CA LEU A 213 -5.02 -2.06 6.77
C LEU A 213 -4.71 -0.56 6.71
N ASP A 214 -3.82 -0.15 5.79
CA ASP A 214 -3.53 1.25 5.49
C ASP A 214 -4.01 1.63 4.07
N PRO A 215 -5.15 2.34 3.93
CA PRO A 215 -5.58 2.88 2.64
C PRO A 215 -4.57 3.87 2.02
N GLY A 216 -3.72 4.49 2.84
CA GLY A 216 -2.62 5.37 2.43
C GLY A 216 -1.64 4.68 1.49
N ALA A 217 -1.36 3.39 1.69
CA ALA A 217 -0.48 2.60 0.83
C ALA A 217 -0.91 2.62 -0.64
N LEU A 218 -2.22 2.56 -0.90
CA LEU A 218 -2.76 2.64 -2.27
C LEU A 218 -2.54 4.01 -2.92
N ARG A 219 -2.42 5.09 -2.11
CA ARG A 219 -2.08 6.44 -2.58
C ARG A 219 -0.59 6.62 -2.82
N ARG A 220 0.25 5.69 -2.36
CA ARG A 220 1.70 5.65 -2.56
C ARG A 220 2.11 4.76 -3.73
N LEU A 221 1.19 4.07 -4.42
CA LEU A 221 1.55 3.21 -5.55
C LEU A 221 2.21 3.97 -6.72
N ASP A 222 1.90 5.25 -6.88
CA ASP A 222 2.42 6.09 -7.97
C ASP A 222 3.89 6.52 -7.81
N ARG A 223 4.47 6.33 -6.62
CA ARG A 223 5.85 6.74 -6.29
C ARG A 223 6.82 5.58 -6.07
N VAL A 224 6.35 4.33 -6.12
CA VAL A 224 7.20 3.13 -5.97
C VAL A 224 8.36 3.17 -6.97
N LYS A 225 9.59 3.01 -6.48
CA LYS A 225 10.82 2.94 -7.29
C LYS A 225 11.48 1.58 -7.21
N VAL A 226 11.31 0.89 -6.08
CA VAL A 226 11.89 -0.43 -5.82
C VAL A 226 10.77 -1.38 -5.42
N VAL A 227 10.77 -2.57 -6.01
CA VAL A 227 9.93 -3.69 -5.62
C VAL A 227 10.86 -4.75 -5.02
N VAL A 228 10.75 -4.98 -3.73
CA VAL A 228 11.44 -6.06 -3.02
C VAL A 228 10.47 -7.24 -2.94
N ILE A 229 10.87 -8.35 -3.53
CA ILE A 229 10.15 -9.62 -3.43
C ILE A 229 10.98 -10.49 -2.49
N ASP A 230 10.39 -10.87 -1.37
CA ASP A 230 10.97 -11.84 -0.47
C ASP A 230 10.58 -13.24 -0.91
N GLY A 231 11.54 -14.15 -0.99
CA GLY A 231 11.34 -15.55 -1.40
C GLY A 231 10.34 -16.27 -0.51
N ALA A 232 10.12 -15.80 0.73
CA ALA A 232 9.05 -16.29 1.59
C ALA A 232 7.65 -16.14 0.96
N ALA A 233 7.42 -15.14 0.10
CA ALA A 233 6.17 -14.99 -0.67
C ALA A 233 6.11 -15.88 -1.91
N LEU A 234 7.24 -16.44 -2.36
CA LEU A 234 7.34 -17.23 -3.58
C LEU A 234 7.22 -18.73 -3.33
N ARG A 235 7.02 -19.16 -2.08
CA ARG A 235 6.81 -20.57 -1.77
C ARG A 235 5.42 -21.03 -2.22
N GLY A 236 5.33 -22.28 -2.66
CA GLY A 236 4.09 -23.03 -2.76
C GLY A 236 3.67 -23.62 -1.41
N ASP A 237 2.75 -24.57 -1.45
CA ASP A 237 2.19 -25.23 -0.26
C ASP A 237 2.93 -26.50 0.15
N HIS A 238 3.83 -27.00 -0.72
CA HIS A 238 4.55 -28.27 -0.53
C HIS A 238 6.05 -28.06 -0.29
N ARG A 239 6.64 -29.06 0.37
CA ARG A 239 8.09 -29.13 0.62
C ARG A 239 8.76 -29.82 -0.55
N ALA A 240 9.99 -29.40 -0.83
CA ALA A 240 10.82 -30.00 -1.84
C ALA A 240 12.16 -30.41 -1.24
N VAL A 241 12.67 -31.58 -1.64
CA VAL A 241 14.05 -31.97 -1.38
C VAL A 241 14.95 -31.10 -2.26
N LEU A 242 15.82 -30.29 -1.65
CA LEU A 242 16.78 -29.46 -2.38
C LEU A 242 18.10 -30.18 -2.60
N ARG A 243 18.47 -31.01 -1.63
CA ARG A 243 19.68 -31.81 -1.67
C ARG A 243 19.46 -33.09 -0.89
N ALA A 244 19.83 -34.22 -1.48
CA ALA A 244 19.93 -35.49 -0.79
C ALA A 244 21.40 -35.89 -0.65
N ARG A 245 21.68 -36.71 0.37
CA ARG A 245 22.96 -37.40 0.54
C ARG A 245 22.70 -38.80 1.07
N GLY A 246 23.22 -39.78 0.35
CA GLY A 246 23.40 -41.16 0.81
C GLY A 246 24.59 -41.29 1.75
N ASP A 247 24.37 -41.87 2.94
CA ASP A 247 25.43 -42.06 3.94
C ASP A 247 25.78 -43.56 4.16
N GLU A 248 24.97 -44.49 3.63
CA GLU A 248 25.13 -45.95 3.79
C GLU A 248 25.17 -46.70 2.43
N PRO A 249 25.83 -47.87 2.34
CA PRO A 249 25.84 -48.68 1.12
C PRO A 249 24.44 -49.13 0.69
N GLY A 250 24.09 -48.95 -0.59
CA GLY A 250 22.75 -49.24 -1.13
C GLY A 250 21.74 -48.11 -0.93
N TRP A 251 22.17 -46.99 -0.36
CA TRP A 251 21.45 -45.72 -0.27
C TRP A 251 22.31 -44.63 -0.91
N ASP A 252 22.20 -44.46 -2.23
CA ASP A 252 22.84 -43.33 -2.91
C ASP A 252 21.97 -42.06 -2.83
N ASP A 253 22.49 -40.96 -3.37
CA ASP A 253 21.82 -39.65 -3.32
C ASP A 253 20.46 -39.69 -4.02
N ASP A 254 20.32 -40.47 -5.10
CA ASP A 254 19.09 -40.59 -5.90
C ASP A 254 18.03 -41.39 -5.13
N ARG A 255 18.39 -42.55 -4.55
CA ARG A 255 17.48 -43.35 -3.73
C ARG A 255 17.01 -42.60 -2.48
N VAL A 256 17.92 -41.88 -1.82
CA VAL A 256 17.55 -41.02 -0.68
C VAL A 256 16.60 -39.90 -1.12
N TYR A 257 16.85 -39.28 -2.27
CA TYR A 257 15.97 -38.25 -2.83
C TYR A 257 14.57 -38.80 -3.08
N GLU A 258 14.43 -39.91 -3.82
CA GLU A 258 13.13 -40.49 -4.19
C GLU A 258 12.28 -40.86 -2.96
N VAL A 259 12.90 -41.55 -2.00
CA VAL A 259 12.22 -41.96 -0.78
C VAL A 259 11.84 -40.75 0.07
N ALA A 260 12.74 -39.77 0.22
CA ALA A 260 12.45 -38.57 0.99
C ALA A 260 11.35 -37.72 0.34
N ASP A 261 11.36 -37.59 -0.99
CA ASP A 261 10.36 -36.84 -1.76
C ASP A 261 8.97 -37.45 -1.62
N ALA A 262 8.84 -38.78 -1.79
CA ALA A 262 7.59 -39.50 -1.56
C ALA A 262 7.07 -39.27 -0.12
N LEU A 263 7.95 -39.37 0.88
CA LEU A 263 7.59 -39.14 2.29
C LEU A 263 7.14 -37.70 2.57
N LEU A 264 7.74 -36.69 1.92
CA LEU A 264 7.33 -35.28 2.05
C LEU A 264 5.93 -35.04 1.47
N HIS A 265 5.54 -35.80 0.44
CA HIS A 265 4.22 -35.73 -0.20
C HIS A 265 3.18 -36.65 0.47
N GLY A 266 3.58 -37.40 1.50
CA GLY A 266 2.69 -38.35 2.19
C GLY A 266 2.37 -39.59 1.35
N GLU A 267 3.22 -39.89 0.38
CA GLU A 267 3.14 -41.03 -0.51
C GLU A 267 3.93 -42.22 0.04
N GLU A 268 3.66 -43.41 -0.48
CA GLU A 268 4.46 -44.60 -0.17
C GLU A 268 5.78 -44.54 -0.92
N ALA A 269 6.87 -44.94 -0.25
CA ALA A 269 8.18 -44.97 -0.88
C ALA A 269 8.18 -45.93 -2.08
N PRO A 270 8.79 -45.55 -3.22
CA PRO A 270 8.78 -46.37 -4.43
C PRO A 270 9.46 -47.72 -4.21
N GLU A 271 9.00 -48.74 -4.95
CA GLU A 271 9.66 -50.04 -4.97
C GLU A 271 11.12 -49.87 -5.42
N PRO A 272 12.08 -50.56 -4.79
CA PRO A 272 13.49 -50.45 -5.15
C PRO A 272 13.76 -51.07 -6.52
N ASP A 273 14.67 -50.45 -7.27
CA ASP A 273 15.31 -51.12 -8.41
C ASP A 273 16.20 -52.30 -7.92
N PRO A 274 16.62 -53.22 -8.79
CA PRO A 274 17.32 -54.45 -8.39
C PRO A 274 18.63 -54.25 -7.62
N ASP A 275 19.25 -53.08 -7.74
CA ASP A 275 20.47 -52.64 -7.07
C ASP A 275 20.23 -51.72 -5.87
N GLU A 276 18.97 -51.42 -5.54
CA GLU A 276 18.57 -50.55 -4.44
C GLU A 276 18.03 -51.32 -3.23
N LEU A 277 18.08 -50.68 -2.06
CA LEU A 277 17.53 -51.25 -0.83
C LEU A 277 16.04 -50.88 -0.63
N PRO A 278 15.24 -51.79 -0.06
CA PRO A 278 13.84 -51.53 0.24
C PRO A 278 13.71 -50.46 1.34
N ALA A 279 12.77 -49.53 1.14
CA ALA A 279 12.52 -48.40 2.04
C ALA A 279 11.35 -48.66 3.01
N THR A 280 11.09 -49.93 3.35
CA THR A 280 9.94 -50.29 4.19
C THR A 280 10.07 -49.67 5.58
N GLY A 281 9.06 -48.90 6.01
CA GLY A 281 9.09 -48.22 7.32
C GLY A 281 10.00 -46.99 7.38
N ALA A 282 10.45 -46.48 6.22
CA ALA A 282 11.21 -45.25 6.13
C ALA A 282 10.45 -44.06 6.76
N ARG A 283 11.19 -43.18 7.45
CA ARG A 283 10.64 -41.93 8.00
C ARG A 283 11.68 -40.82 8.01
N LEU A 284 11.20 -39.58 7.91
CA LEU A 284 12.04 -38.40 8.08
C LEU A 284 12.12 -37.98 9.55
N LYS A 285 13.34 -37.86 10.07
CA LYS A 285 13.61 -37.30 11.40
C LYS A 285 14.14 -35.88 11.24
N TRP A 286 13.29 -34.90 11.53
CA TRP A 286 13.63 -33.49 11.43
C TRP A 286 14.70 -33.06 12.44
N VAL A 287 15.79 -32.50 11.94
CA VAL A 287 16.86 -31.89 12.72
C VAL A 287 16.46 -30.44 13.00
N ARG A 288 16.10 -30.17 14.25
CA ARG A 288 15.61 -28.83 14.64
C ARG A 288 16.70 -27.79 14.44
N ALA A 289 16.45 -26.80 13.57
CA ALA A 289 17.32 -25.65 13.41
C ALA A 289 17.39 -24.85 14.73
N GLN A 290 18.57 -24.81 15.36
CA GLN A 290 18.83 -23.98 16.53
C GLN A 290 19.05 -22.53 16.09
N GLY A 291 17.97 -21.78 15.86
CA GLY A 291 18.01 -20.35 15.53
C GLY A 291 17.20 -19.50 16.52
N SER A 292 17.70 -18.31 16.84
CA SER A 292 16.88 -17.30 17.54
C SER A 292 15.75 -16.82 16.63
N SER A 293 14.57 -16.52 17.18
CA SER A 293 13.44 -15.95 16.43
C SER A 293 13.76 -14.58 15.79
N ALA A 294 14.85 -13.93 16.21
CA ALA A 294 15.36 -12.71 15.60
C ALA A 294 16.23 -12.95 14.35
N ALA A 295 16.68 -14.19 14.11
CA ALA A 295 17.50 -14.51 12.94
C ALA A 295 16.64 -14.48 11.67
N PRO A 296 17.14 -13.91 10.56
CA PRO A 296 16.40 -13.90 9.31
C PRO A 296 16.25 -15.34 8.83
N ALA A 297 15.01 -15.74 8.64
CA ALA A 297 14.72 -17.12 8.39
C ALA A 297 15.06 -17.49 6.93
N GLN A 298 15.57 -18.71 6.76
CA GLN A 298 16.34 -19.08 5.55
C GLN A 298 15.59 -19.91 4.53
N GLY A 299 14.42 -20.48 4.86
CA GLY A 299 13.79 -21.47 3.97
C GLY A 299 14.13 -22.92 4.30
N LEU A 300 15.30 -23.14 4.90
CA LEU A 300 15.99 -24.43 4.92
C LEU A 300 15.76 -25.20 6.22
N GLU A 301 15.31 -26.44 6.09
CA GLU A 301 15.27 -27.43 7.15
C GLU A 301 16.13 -28.62 6.76
N ARG A 302 16.57 -29.41 7.75
CA ARG A 302 17.32 -30.64 7.52
C ARG A 302 16.59 -31.80 8.17
N ALA A 303 16.57 -32.94 7.49
CA ALA A 303 16.05 -34.19 8.05
C ALA A 303 17.01 -35.33 7.75
N ASP A 304 17.08 -36.28 8.68
CA ASP A 304 17.76 -37.55 8.45
C ASP A 304 16.71 -38.56 7.98
N LEU A 305 17.03 -39.31 6.93
CA LEU A 305 16.22 -40.43 6.46
C LEU A 305 16.53 -41.65 7.33
N ILE A 306 15.51 -42.14 8.03
CA ILE A 306 15.64 -43.28 8.96
C ILE A 306 14.93 -44.50 8.38
N VAL A 307 15.66 -45.60 8.24
CA VAL A 307 15.14 -46.90 7.80
C VAL A 307 15.61 -47.95 8.80
N ASP A 308 14.71 -48.82 9.26
CA ASP A 308 14.98 -49.84 10.29
C ASP A 308 15.62 -49.30 11.59
N GLY A 309 15.49 -48.00 11.85
CA GLY A 309 16.04 -47.34 13.04
C GLY A 309 17.40 -46.67 12.83
N GLU A 310 18.07 -46.91 11.70
CA GLU A 310 19.36 -46.33 11.36
C GLU A 310 19.21 -45.14 10.40
N ALA A 311 20.12 -44.17 10.49
CA ALA A 311 20.17 -43.04 9.57
C ALA A 311 20.92 -43.44 8.30
N VAL A 312 20.19 -43.62 7.20
CA VAL A 312 20.72 -44.11 5.92
C VAL A 312 21.15 -42.98 4.98
N GLY A 313 20.69 -41.76 5.27
CA GLY A 313 21.03 -40.56 4.52
C GLY A 313 20.48 -39.30 5.16
N SER A 314 20.76 -38.17 4.54
CA SER A 314 20.28 -36.86 4.99
C SER A 314 19.77 -36.02 3.83
N VAL A 315 18.75 -35.21 4.11
CA VAL A 315 18.13 -34.32 3.14
C VAL A 315 18.06 -32.89 3.66
N ASP A 316 18.40 -31.95 2.81
CA ASP A 316 18.12 -30.55 3.00
C ASP A 316 16.81 -30.22 2.27
N VAL A 317 15.83 -29.72 3.02
CA VAL A 317 14.45 -29.53 2.59
C VAL A 317 14.13 -28.04 2.55
N GLY A 318 13.55 -27.60 1.44
CA GLY A 318 13.05 -26.24 1.24
C GLY A 318 11.58 -26.26 0.86
N TRP A 319 11.21 -25.29 0.04
CA TRP A 319 9.85 -25.17 -0.47
C TRP A 319 9.84 -25.27 -1.98
N GLU A 320 8.78 -25.89 -2.49
CA GLU A 320 8.42 -25.70 -3.89
C GLU A 320 8.13 -24.22 -4.16
N VAL A 321 8.31 -23.82 -5.41
CA VAL A 321 8.01 -22.46 -5.86
C VAL A 321 6.55 -22.36 -6.27
N ASP A 322 5.86 -21.31 -5.84
CA ASP A 322 4.48 -21.03 -6.24
C ASP A 322 4.38 -20.89 -7.77
N PRO A 323 3.37 -21.52 -8.42
CA PRO A 323 3.21 -21.45 -9.88
C PRO A 323 3.13 -20.04 -10.48
N TYR A 324 2.70 -19.04 -9.70
CA TYR A 324 2.64 -17.63 -10.10
C TYR A 324 3.93 -16.86 -9.84
N ALA A 325 4.98 -17.45 -9.27
CA ALA A 325 6.25 -16.77 -8.98
C ALA A 325 6.84 -16.12 -10.24
N ILE A 326 6.94 -16.86 -11.35
CA ILE A 326 7.43 -16.32 -12.63
C ILE A 326 6.55 -15.18 -13.13
N ALA A 327 5.22 -15.33 -13.05
CA ALA A 327 4.27 -14.29 -13.46
C ALA A 327 4.39 -13.02 -12.60
N LEU A 328 4.65 -13.16 -11.30
CA LEU A 328 4.92 -12.06 -10.38
C LEU A 328 6.20 -11.33 -10.78
N LEU A 329 7.31 -12.05 -10.99
CA LEU A 329 8.61 -11.47 -11.36
C LEU A 329 8.54 -10.75 -12.71
N GLN A 330 7.91 -11.36 -13.72
CA GLN A 330 7.68 -10.73 -15.02
C GLN A 330 6.79 -9.49 -14.92
N THR A 331 5.76 -9.52 -14.05
CA THR A 331 4.90 -8.36 -13.83
C THR A 331 5.64 -7.25 -13.11
N ALA A 332 6.46 -7.59 -12.10
CA ALA A 332 7.34 -6.66 -11.41
C ALA A 332 8.28 -5.97 -12.39
N HIS A 333 8.93 -6.71 -13.29
CA HIS A 333 9.81 -6.16 -14.31
C HIS A 333 9.10 -5.17 -15.24
N ARG A 334 7.86 -5.48 -15.65
CA ARG A 334 7.04 -4.60 -16.50
C ARG A 334 6.56 -3.31 -15.81
N THR A 335 6.66 -3.21 -14.49
CA THR A 335 6.30 -1.96 -13.78
C THR A 335 7.29 -0.81 -14.04
N GLY A 336 8.52 -1.13 -14.46
CA GLY A 336 9.62 -0.17 -14.59
C GLY A 336 10.28 0.19 -13.26
N ALA A 337 9.88 -0.44 -12.15
CA ALA A 337 10.60 -0.37 -10.87
C ALA A 337 11.84 -1.28 -10.87
N ARG A 338 12.81 -0.96 -10.02
CA ARG A 338 13.93 -1.86 -9.74
C ARG A 338 13.41 -3.06 -8.95
N VAL A 339 13.54 -4.26 -9.50
CA VAL A 339 13.14 -5.50 -8.82
C VAL A 339 14.34 -6.09 -8.09
N VAL A 340 14.17 -6.39 -6.80
CA VAL A 340 15.14 -7.03 -5.93
C VAL A 340 14.50 -8.28 -5.34
N LEU A 341 15.18 -9.42 -5.43
CA LEU A 341 14.75 -10.68 -4.81
C LEU A 341 15.64 -10.99 -3.60
N ARG A 342 15.05 -11.22 -2.44
CA ARG A 342 15.76 -11.91 -1.34
C ARG A 342 15.39 -13.39 -1.43
N HIS A 343 16.36 -14.26 -1.62
CA HIS A 343 16.10 -15.69 -1.69
C HIS A 343 15.73 -16.27 -0.31
N VAL A 344 14.93 -17.32 -0.37
CA VAL A 344 14.85 -18.38 0.65
C VAL A 344 15.18 -19.71 -0.04
N ALA A 345 15.50 -20.74 0.74
CA ALA A 345 15.81 -22.05 0.20
C ALA A 345 14.70 -22.56 -0.73
N GLY A 346 15.08 -22.94 -1.96
CA GLY A 346 14.19 -23.39 -3.03
C GLY A 346 13.86 -22.31 -4.06
N THR A 347 14.33 -21.07 -3.89
CA THR A 347 14.05 -19.95 -4.82
C THR A 347 15.28 -19.53 -5.65
N GLU A 348 16.40 -20.22 -5.52
CA GLU A 348 17.69 -19.87 -6.12
C GLU A 348 17.60 -19.80 -7.65
N ASP A 349 16.85 -20.70 -8.29
CA ASP A 349 16.67 -20.75 -9.75
C ASP A 349 15.96 -19.50 -10.32
N LEU A 350 15.26 -18.73 -9.47
CA LEU A 350 14.59 -17.49 -9.85
C LEU A 350 15.55 -16.31 -10.02
N ALA A 351 16.82 -16.47 -9.64
CA ALA A 351 17.82 -15.39 -9.67
C ALA A 351 17.96 -14.75 -11.06
N ALA A 352 17.88 -15.55 -12.13
CA ALA A 352 18.02 -15.08 -13.51
C ALA A 352 16.87 -14.14 -13.95
N SER A 353 15.75 -14.12 -13.22
CA SER A 353 14.55 -13.34 -13.56
C SER A 353 14.56 -11.92 -12.99
N VAL A 354 15.57 -11.54 -12.19
CA VAL A 354 15.63 -10.24 -11.51
C VAL A 354 16.98 -9.56 -11.68
N GLY A 355 16.98 -8.23 -11.51
CA GLY A 355 18.19 -7.42 -11.71
C GLY A 355 19.14 -7.38 -10.50
N ALA A 356 18.69 -7.80 -9.31
CA ALA A 356 19.50 -7.96 -8.11
C ALA A 356 18.90 -9.03 -7.20
N THR A 357 19.77 -9.82 -6.60
CA THR A 357 19.42 -10.88 -5.65
C THR A 357 20.21 -10.75 -4.36
N HIS A 358 19.64 -11.24 -3.27
CA HIS A 358 20.29 -11.37 -1.97
C HIS A 358 20.13 -12.81 -1.46
N PRO A 359 21.15 -13.38 -0.81
CA PRO A 359 21.11 -14.77 -0.36
C PRO A 359 20.09 -14.99 0.77
N PRO A 360 19.69 -16.25 1.00
CA PRO A 360 18.94 -16.63 2.19
C PRO A 360 19.62 -16.16 3.47
N GLY A 361 18.82 -15.78 4.48
CA GLY A 361 19.35 -15.28 5.74
C GLY A 361 19.78 -13.82 5.75
N THR A 362 19.65 -13.08 4.63
CA THR A 362 19.83 -11.62 4.63
C THR A 362 18.74 -10.94 5.49
N PRO A 363 19.08 -10.04 6.44
CA PRO A 363 18.09 -9.30 7.22
C PRO A 363 17.27 -8.36 6.34
N LEU A 364 15.95 -8.60 6.28
CA LEU A 364 15.00 -7.89 5.43
C LEU A 364 14.80 -6.45 5.90
N LEU A 365 14.80 -6.18 7.21
CA LEU A 365 14.66 -4.81 7.73
C LEU A 365 15.82 -3.94 7.25
N ARG A 366 17.04 -4.45 7.35
CA ARG A 366 18.24 -3.75 6.90
C ARG A 366 18.20 -3.50 5.40
N LEU A 367 17.87 -4.54 4.63
CA LEU A 367 17.76 -4.45 3.17
C LEU A 367 16.76 -3.38 2.73
N VAL A 368 15.56 -3.35 3.34
CA VAL A 368 14.54 -2.34 3.01
C VAL A 368 15.02 -0.94 3.38
N ARG A 369 15.68 -0.74 4.53
CA ARG A 369 16.24 0.57 4.91
C ARG A 369 17.28 1.07 3.92
N GLU A 370 18.21 0.21 3.53
CA GLU A 370 19.29 0.54 2.59
C GLU A 370 18.72 0.90 1.21
N LEU A 371 17.81 0.08 0.67
CA LEU A 371 17.15 0.35 -0.61
C LEU A 371 16.32 1.64 -0.58
N ARG A 372 15.63 1.89 0.54
CA ARG A 372 14.82 3.11 0.72
C ARG A 372 15.68 4.37 0.73
N ALA A 373 16.84 4.32 1.39
CA ALA A 373 17.79 5.43 1.44
C ALA A 373 18.48 5.67 0.09
N ASP A 374 18.88 4.61 -0.63
CA ASP A 374 19.62 4.70 -1.89
C ASP A 374 18.72 5.02 -3.10
N ARG A 375 17.53 4.40 -3.17
CA ARG A 375 16.70 4.37 -4.39
C ARG A 375 15.31 4.97 -4.24
N GLY A 376 14.89 5.30 -3.02
CA GLY A 376 13.58 5.87 -2.74
C GLY A 376 12.51 4.81 -2.46
N PRO A 377 11.22 5.11 -2.71
CA PRO A 377 10.12 4.33 -2.14
C PRO A 377 10.11 2.84 -2.50
N VAL A 378 10.00 2.01 -1.46
CA VAL A 378 10.04 0.54 -1.52
C VAL A 378 8.65 -0.04 -1.33
N LEU A 379 8.24 -0.90 -2.26
CA LEU A 379 7.15 -1.85 -2.07
C LEU A 379 7.76 -3.22 -1.71
N LEU A 380 7.42 -3.75 -0.54
CA LEU A 380 7.84 -5.08 -0.08
C LEU A 380 6.69 -6.08 -0.26
N ILE A 381 6.96 -7.21 -0.89
CA ILE A 381 6.08 -8.38 -0.94
C ILE A 381 6.75 -9.51 -0.18
N THR A 382 6.12 -10.01 0.87
CA THR A 382 6.61 -11.13 1.70
C THR A 382 5.44 -12.00 2.18
N ALA A 383 5.73 -13.10 2.86
CA ALA A 383 4.77 -13.90 3.60
C ALA A 383 5.35 -14.20 4.98
N LEU A 384 4.47 -14.38 5.97
CA LEU A 384 4.87 -15.02 7.20
C LEU A 384 4.64 -16.52 7.07
N HIS A 385 5.55 -17.31 7.63
CA HIS A 385 5.47 -18.76 7.65
C HIS A 385 5.82 -19.26 9.06
N ARG A 386 5.35 -20.44 9.48
CA ARG A 386 5.75 -21.02 10.78
C ARG A 386 7.29 -21.12 10.93
N ASP A 387 8.00 -21.37 9.84
CA ASP A 387 9.47 -21.51 9.84
C ASP A 387 10.17 -20.19 9.54
N PHE A 388 9.45 -19.16 9.04
CA PHE A 388 10.03 -17.88 8.61
C PHE A 388 9.49 -16.62 9.31
N ALA A 389 8.61 -16.79 10.29
CA ALA A 389 8.09 -15.71 11.10
C ALA A 389 9.18 -15.14 11.99
N SER A 390 9.79 -14.05 11.54
CA SER A 390 10.81 -13.33 12.29
C SER A 390 10.34 -11.91 12.61
N THR A 391 10.88 -11.38 13.71
CA THR A 391 10.70 -9.99 14.09
C THR A 391 11.25 -9.03 13.03
N ASP A 392 12.28 -9.47 12.29
CA ASP A 392 12.89 -8.74 11.18
C ASP A 392 11.92 -8.57 10.00
N THR A 393 11.19 -9.62 9.61
CA THR A 393 10.17 -9.55 8.54
C THR A 393 9.04 -8.58 8.89
N LEU A 394 8.52 -8.66 10.12
CA LEU A 394 7.46 -7.76 10.60
C LEU A 394 7.94 -6.30 10.64
N ALA A 395 9.18 -6.07 11.08
CA ALA A 395 9.77 -4.74 11.11
C ALA A 395 9.99 -4.19 9.68
N ALA A 396 10.42 -5.03 8.74
CA ALA A 396 10.59 -4.66 7.34
C ALA A 396 9.25 -4.24 6.69
N LEU A 397 8.17 -4.98 6.95
CA LEU A 397 6.80 -4.61 6.54
C LEU A 397 6.39 -3.26 7.12
N ALA A 398 6.68 -3.03 8.41
CA ALA A 398 6.33 -1.78 9.09
C ALA A 398 7.02 -0.55 8.51
N ILE A 399 8.26 -0.67 8.01
CA ILE A 399 9.03 0.47 7.50
C ILE A 399 8.95 0.66 5.97
N ALA A 400 8.54 -0.39 5.24
CA ALA A 400 8.37 -0.29 3.79
C ALA A 400 7.32 0.78 3.46
N ASP A 401 7.52 1.53 2.38
CA ASP A 401 6.54 2.54 1.99
C ASP A 401 5.19 1.89 1.61
N ILE A 402 5.24 0.65 1.11
CA ILE A 402 4.09 -0.24 0.93
C ILE A 402 4.49 -1.67 1.32
N GLY A 403 3.96 -2.17 2.43
CA GLY A 403 4.10 -3.57 2.85
C GLY A 403 2.92 -4.43 2.40
N VAL A 404 3.18 -5.43 1.55
CA VAL A 404 2.21 -6.44 1.12
C VAL A 404 2.62 -7.78 1.72
N ALA A 405 1.74 -8.39 2.51
CA ALA A 405 1.97 -9.69 3.11
C ALA A 405 0.95 -10.72 2.62
N LEU A 406 1.43 -11.86 2.13
CA LEU A 406 0.60 -13.04 1.91
C LEU A 406 0.25 -13.65 3.26
N ASP A 407 -1.03 -13.95 3.44
CA ASP A 407 -1.54 -14.55 4.66
C ASP A 407 -1.32 -16.05 4.63
N ASP A 408 -0.71 -16.59 5.67
CA ASP A 408 -0.67 -18.03 5.92
C ASP A 408 -1.40 -18.31 7.24
N PRO A 409 -2.53 -19.03 7.22
CA PRO A 409 -3.28 -19.39 8.42
C PRO A 409 -2.46 -20.18 9.45
N ARG A 410 -1.39 -20.85 9.01
CA ARG A 410 -0.46 -21.61 9.87
C ARG A 410 0.67 -20.77 10.44
N ALA A 411 0.76 -19.48 10.07
CA ALA A 411 1.75 -18.54 10.58
C ALA A 411 1.08 -17.44 11.42
N ALA A 412 1.88 -16.58 12.04
CA ALA A 412 1.36 -15.39 12.69
C ALA A 412 0.74 -14.40 11.69
N THR A 413 -0.27 -13.65 12.14
CA THR A 413 -0.89 -12.62 11.31
C THR A 413 0.09 -11.46 11.06
N PRO A 414 0.30 -11.02 9.81
CA PRO A 414 1.20 -9.94 9.47
C PRO A 414 0.58 -8.56 9.75
N TRP A 415 0.30 -8.26 11.01
CA TRP A 415 -0.36 -7.01 11.43
C TRP A 415 0.37 -5.73 11.02
N THR A 416 1.68 -5.80 10.75
CA THR A 416 2.49 -4.66 10.33
C THR A 416 2.45 -4.40 8.82
N ALA A 417 1.79 -5.25 8.04
CA ALA A 417 1.59 -5.03 6.61
C ALA A 417 0.54 -3.94 6.37
N ASP A 418 0.69 -3.20 5.27
CA ASP A 418 -0.33 -2.24 4.83
C ASP A 418 -1.48 -2.96 4.10
N ILE A 419 -1.16 -4.06 3.41
CA ILE A 419 -2.08 -4.91 2.66
C ILE A 419 -1.80 -6.38 3.02
N ILE A 420 -2.83 -7.08 3.49
CA ILE A 420 -2.78 -8.53 3.73
C ILE A 420 -3.58 -9.21 2.61
N THR A 421 -2.91 -10.08 1.85
CA THR A 421 -3.54 -10.85 0.77
C THR A 421 -4.00 -12.23 1.23
N GLY A 422 -4.55 -13.04 0.33
CA GLY A 422 -4.72 -14.47 0.58
C GLY A 422 -3.38 -15.23 0.63
N THR A 423 -3.46 -16.55 0.62
CA THR A 423 -2.30 -17.45 0.54
C THR A 423 -1.64 -17.45 -0.83
N ASP A 424 -2.40 -17.12 -1.89
CA ASP A 424 -1.89 -17.10 -3.26
C ASP A 424 -1.19 -15.79 -3.66
N LEU A 425 -0.27 -15.92 -4.62
CA LEU A 425 0.42 -14.79 -5.24
C LEU A 425 -0.43 -13.98 -6.23
N ALA A 426 -1.62 -14.44 -6.63
CA ALA A 426 -2.40 -13.78 -7.68
C ALA A 426 -2.82 -12.37 -7.26
N ALA A 427 -3.13 -12.16 -5.97
CA ALA A 427 -3.40 -10.83 -5.44
C ALA A 427 -2.19 -9.89 -5.54
N ALA A 428 -0.98 -10.39 -5.25
CA ALA A 428 0.26 -9.63 -5.37
C ALA A 428 0.55 -9.24 -6.83
N VAL A 429 0.30 -10.14 -7.79
CA VAL A 429 0.38 -9.85 -9.24
C VAL A 429 -0.57 -8.71 -9.61
N ARG A 430 -1.82 -8.72 -9.11
CA ARG A 430 -2.80 -7.65 -9.37
C ARG A 430 -2.33 -6.31 -8.80
N ILE A 431 -1.78 -6.29 -7.58
CA ILE A 431 -1.23 -5.08 -6.97
C ILE A 431 -0.07 -4.54 -7.82
N LEU A 432 0.88 -5.37 -8.23
CA LEU A 432 1.99 -4.97 -9.09
C LEU A 432 1.52 -4.41 -10.43
N SER A 433 0.50 -5.01 -11.04
CA SER A 433 -0.08 -4.52 -12.29
C SER A 433 -0.69 -3.12 -12.17
N ALA A 434 -1.06 -2.70 -10.95
CA ALA A 434 -1.66 -1.40 -10.69
C ALA A 434 -0.61 -0.26 -10.59
N LEU A 435 0.67 -0.55 -10.34
CA LEU A 435 1.73 0.47 -10.22
C LEU A 435 1.84 1.40 -11.45
N PRO A 436 2.04 0.89 -12.68
CA PRO A 436 2.13 1.75 -13.85
C PRO A 436 0.82 2.51 -14.11
N VAL A 437 -0.33 1.92 -13.76
CA VAL A 437 -1.64 2.56 -13.92
C VAL A 437 -1.82 3.70 -12.90
N ALA A 438 -1.39 3.50 -11.66
CA ALA A 438 -1.42 4.51 -10.60
C ALA A 438 -0.58 5.74 -11.00
N ARG A 439 0.64 5.49 -11.48
CA ARG A 439 1.53 6.54 -11.98
C ARG A 439 0.93 7.29 -13.16
N SER A 440 0.42 6.57 -14.16
CA SER A 440 -0.24 7.18 -15.32
C SER A 440 -1.48 7.99 -14.92
N ALA A 441 -2.26 7.54 -13.94
CA ALA A 441 -3.42 8.25 -13.43
C ALA A 441 -3.01 9.56 -12.72
N SER A 442 -1.99 9.52 -11.86
CA SER A 442 -1.44 10.71 -11.20
C SER A 442 -0.87 11.71 -12.20
N GLU A 443 -0.05 11.27 -13.17
CA GLU A 443 0.51 12.13 -14.21
C GLU A 443 -0.58 12.77 -15.08
N SER A 444 -1.62 12.01 -15.45
CA SER A 444 -2.76 12.53 -16.20
C SER A 444 -3.53 13.57 -15.39
N ALA A 445 -3.74 13.33 -14.09
CA ALA A 445 -4.42 14.26 -13.21
C ALA A 445 -3.62 15.56 -13.00
N VAL A 446 -2.29 15.48 -12.94
CA VAL A 446 -1.39 16.65 -12.93
C VAL A 446 -1.52 17.45 -14.22
N ARG A 447 -1.48 16.81 -15.40
CA ARG A 447 -1.65 17.52 -16.69
C ARG A 447 -3.00 18.22 -16.80
N LEU A 448 -4.06 17.60 -16.28
CA LEU A 448 -5.39 18.22 -16.20
C LEU A 448 -5.40 19.42 -15.26
N ALA A 449 -4.72 19.32 -14.12
CA ALA A 449 -4.59 20.44 -13.18
C ALA A 449 -3.83 21.61 -13.82
N GLN A 450 -2.70 21.35 -14.48
CA GLN A 450 -1.94 22.34 -15.24
C GLN A 450 -2.80 23.04 -16.29
N GLY A 451 -3.54 22.28 -17.10
CA GLY A 451 -4.46 22.84 -18.11
C GLY A 451 -5.55 23.72 -17.48
N GLY A 452 -6.11 23.31 -16.35
CA GLY A 452 -7.10 24.09 -15.59
C GLY A 452 -6.54 25.41 -15.08
N THR A 453 -5.35 25.39 -14.46
CA THR A 453 -4.69 26.60 -13.95
C THR A 453 -4.28 27.55 -15.07
N THR A 454 -3.78 27.04 -16.20
CA THR A 454 -3.44 27.87 -17.37
C THR A 454 -4.68 28.57 -17.94
N LEU A 455 -5.79 27.84 -18.09
CA LEU A 455 -7.04 28.41 -18.58
C LEU A 455 -7.61 29.46 -17.61
N ALA A 456 -7.54 29.18 -16.29
CA ALA A 456 -7.92 30.12 -15.25
C ALA A 456 -7.13 31.43 -15.34
N GLY A 457 -5.80 31.34 -15.49
CA GLY A 457 -4.93 32.49 -15.68
C GLY A 457 -5.27 33.31 -16.93
N LEU A 458 -5.50 32.65 -18.07
CA LEU A 458 -5.91 33.32 -19.30
C LEU A 458 -7.27 34.02 -19.15
N LEU A 459 -8.23 33.42 -18.46
CA LEU A 459 -9.54 34.02 -18.20
C LEU A 459 -9.46 35.24 -17.27
N LEU A 460 -8.52 35.23 -16.30
CA LEU A 460 -8.25 36.40 -15.47
C LEU A 460 -7.70 37.57 -16.29
N VAL A 461 -6.83 37.29 -17.28
CA VAL A 461 -6.24 38.33 -18.15
C VAL A 461 -7.23 38.84 -19.20
N THR A 462 -8.11 37.98 -19.73
CA THR A 462 -8.98 38.30 -20.88
C THR A 462 -10.44 38.63 -20.51
N GLY A 463 -10.83 38.51 -19.24
CA GLY A 463 -12.20 38.72 -18.79
C GLY A 463 -12.64 40.19 -18.79
N ASP A 464 -13.46 40.58 -19.78
CA ASP A 464 -14.14 41.89 -19.84
C ASP A 464 -15.09 42.06 -18.62
N PRO A 465 -15.04 43.18 -17.84
CA PRO A 465 -15.81 43.34 -16.59
C PRO A 465 -17.33 43.41 -16.75
N ARG A 466 -17.86 43.42 -17.97
CA ARG A 466 -19.29 43.58 -18.26
C ARG A 466 -20.06 42.29 -17.98
N ARG A 467 -20.46 42.12 -16.72
CA ARG A 467 -21.33 41.03 -16.22
C ARG A 467 -22.69 41.03 -16.92
N THR A 468 -22.97 39.98 -17.68
CA THR A 468 -24.33 39.71 -18.19
C THR A 468 -25.15 38.98 -17.12
N THR A 469 -26.41 39.37 -16.95
CA THR A 469 -27.32 38.90 -15.90
C THR A 469 -28.18 37.68 -16.29
N ASN A 470 -27.83 36.98 -17.38
CA ASN A 470 -28.66 35.90 -17.92
C ASN A 470 -28.43 34.56 -17.17
N PRO A 471 -29.44 34.00 -16.46
CA PRO A 471 -29.31 32.85 -15.58
C PRO A 471 -29.01 31.51 -16.28
N LEU A 472 -29.14 31.42 -17.61
CA LEU A 472 -28.90 30.20 -18.40
C LEU A 472 -27.57 30.20 -19.15
N SER A 473 -26.68 31.16 -18.90
CA SER A 473 -25.40 31.23 -19.60
C SER A 473 -24.42 30.14 -19.12
N LEU A 474 -23.91 29.34 -20.07
CA LEU A 474 -22.85 28.33 -19.91
C LEU A 474 -21.63 28.85 -19.11
N ARG A 475 -21.39 30.16 -19.08
CA ARG A 475 -20.28 30.80 -18.35
C ARG A 475 -20.31 30.62 -16.83
N ARG A 476 -21.45 30.35 -16.18
CA ARG A 476 -21.48 30.03 -14.73
C ARG A 476 -21.06 28.58 -14.41
N TRP A 477 -21.14 27.68 -15.39
CA TRP A 477 -20.56 26.33 -15.28
C TRP A 477 -19.03 26.37 -15.35
N PHE A 478 -18.48 27.32 -16.13
CA PHE A 478 -17.06 27.57 -16.29
C PHE A 478 -16.52 28.64 -15.32
N ASN A 479 -16.74 28.47 -14.02
CA ASN A 479 -15.89 29.16 -13.05
C ASN A 479 -14.47 28.54 -13.14
N PRO A 480 -13.38 29.31 -13.02
CA PRO A 480 -12.03 28.89 -13.42
C PRO A 480 -11.43 27.71 -12.61
N SER A 481 -12.16 27.17 -11.64
CA SER A 481 -11.74 26.05 -10.79
C SER A 481 -12.34 24.68 -11.18
N MET A 482 -13.01 24.56 -12.33
CA MET A 482 -13.65 23.30 -12.75
C MET A 482 -12.96 22.66 -13.97
N PRO A 483 -12.46 21.42 -13.88
CA PRO A 483 -12.10 20.65 -15.06
C PRO A 483 -13.38 20.20 -15.78
N LEU A 484 -13.41 20.38 -17.10
CA LEU A 484 -14.46 19.87 -18.00
C LEU A 484 -14.67 18.34 -17.80
N PRO A 485 -15.92 17.85 -17.70
CA PRO A 485 -16.19 16.43 -17.81
C PRO A 485 -16.15 16.04 -19.28
N GLN A 486 -14.97 15.71 -19.81
CA GLN A 486 -14.87 14.96 -21.07
C GLN A 486 -15.07 13.44 -20.82
N PRO A 487 -15.42 12.63 -21.84
CA PRO A 487 -15.89 11.24 -21.70
C PRO A 487 -14.85 10.23 -21.16
N LEU A 488 -13.67 10.68 -20.76
CA LEU A 488 -12.57 9.87 -20.24
C LEU A 488 -12.84 9.27 -18.86
N TRP A 489 -13.85 9.76 -18.12
CA TRP A 489 -14.34 9.14 -16.89
C TRP A 489 -14.79 7.69 -17.10
N CYS A 490 -15.33 7.34 -18.28
CA CYS A 490 -15.65 5.95 -18.62
C CYS A 490 -14.37 5.11 -18.82
N ARG A 491 -13.28 5.68 -19.34
CA ARG A 491 -11.98 4.98 -19.47
C ARG A 491 -11.31 4.78 -18.12
N ALA A 492 -11.35 5.76 -17.21
CA ALA A 492 -10.82 5.65 -15.86
C ALA A 492 -11.60 4.67 -14.97
N ARG A 493 -12.90 4.45 -15.23
CA ARG A 493 -13.70 3.40 -14.59
C ARG A 493 -13.38 2.00 -15.15
N SER A 494 -13.08 1.91 -16.45
CA SER A 494 -12.81 0.63 -17.14
C SER A 494 -11.43 0.01 -16.87
N ARG A 495 -10.39 0.83 -16.62
CA ARG A 495 -9.02 0.34 -16.45
C ARG A 495 -8.75 -0.38 -15.11
N PRO A 496 -9.14 0.16 -13.94
CA PRO A 496 -9.01 -0.58 -12.68
C PRO A 496 -9.96 -1.79 -12.64
N ALA A 497 -11.15 -1.71 -13.24
CA ALA A 497 -12.04 -2.86 -13.39
C ALA A 497 -11.43 -4.01 -14.23
N ARG A 498 -10.58 -3.69 -15.22
CA ARG A 498 -9.80 -4.70 -15.98
C ARG A 498 -8.66 -5.31 -15.17
N CYS A 499 -8.02 -4.55 -14.28
CA CYS A 499 -7.04 -5.11 -13.34
C CYS A 499 -7.68 -6.06 -12.30
N CYS A 500 -8.96 -5.86 -11.99
CA CYS A 500 -9.73 -6.72 -11.08
C CYS A 500 -10.42 -7.92 -11.77
N GLY A 501 -10.42 -8.00 -13.11
CA GLY A 501 -11.04 -9.09 -13.87
C GLY A 501 -10.04 -10.19 -14.22
N CYS A 502 -10.25 -11.41 -13.72
CA CYS A 502 -9.45 -12.59 -14.10
C CYS A 502 -9.90 -13.19 -15.46
N PRO A 503 -8.98 -13.83 -16.21
CA PRO A 503 -9.32 -14.98 -17.04
C PRO A 503 -9.69 -16.16 -16.13
N ILE A 504 -10.78 -16.83 -16.46
CA ILE A 504 -11.26 -18.05 -15.80
C ILE A 504 -10.25 -19.19 -16.11
N PRO A 505 -9.82 -20.01 -15.14
CA PRO A 505 -8.97 -21.17 -15.42
C PRO A 505 -9.72 -22.17 -16.34
N PRO A 506 -9.04 -22.90 -17.23
CA PRO A 506 -9.69 -24.00 -17.93
C PRO A 506 -10.17 -25.01 -16.89
N ARG A 507 -11.48 -25.29 -16.90
CA ARG A 507 -12.03 -26.43 -16.16
C ARG A 507 -11.41 -27.70 -16.76
N ASN A 508 -10.57 -28.39 -16.00
CA ASN A 508 -10.22 -29.77 -16.31
C ASN A 508 -11.52 -30.59 -16.30
N ARG A 509 -11.80 -31.23 -17.43
CA ARG A 509 -12.69 -32.39 -17.54
C ARG A 509 -11.83 -33.63 -17.51
#